data_AF-A0AAW4V7R0-F1
#
_entry.id   AF-A0AAW4V7R0-F1
#
_cell.length_a   1.000
_cell.length_b   1.000
_cell.length_c   1.000
_cell.angle_alpha   90.00
_cell.angle_beta   90.00
_cell.angle_gamma   90.00
#
_symmetry.space_group_name_H-M   'P 1'
#
loop_
_entity.id
_entity.type
_entity.pdbx_description
1 polymer ?
#
loop_
_entity_poly.entity_id
_entity_poly.type
_entity_poly.pdbx_seq_one_letter_code
_entity_poly.pdbx_strand_id
1 'polypeptide(L)'
;MECPYCHKEIPQDSAFCYHCGKELNGEKKEIKESKKLKKNPRKNSFAKLGILLFFIALIGLDFIGGTVVNAVGGNVKLPYIISSLLYAGALVCGVMSLKVDKDDQKKGYAPTGNKSYAYISIFLSIFVALVNISQIILK
;
A
#
# COMPACT_ATOMS: atom_id res chain seq x y z
N MET A 1 -48.15 1.23 -17.55
CA MET A 1 -47.26 2.23 -16.91
C MET A 1 -46.98 3.32 -17.91
N GLU A 2 -46.74 4.56 -17.48
CA GLU A 2 -46.43 5.66 -18.38
C GLU A 2 -44.91 5.76 -18.60
N CYS A 3 -44.48 6.02 -19.83
CA CYS A 3 -43.08 6.24 -20.14
C CYS A 3 -42.57 7.52 -19.47
N PRO A 4 -41.50 7.48 -18.65
CA PRO A 4 -40.96 8.70 -18.03
C PRO A 4 -40.31 9.67 -19.02
N TYR A 5 -40.13 9.28 -20.29
CA TYR A 5 -39.44 10.08 -21.30
C TYR A 5 -40.35 10.68 -22.36
N CYS A 6 -41.44 9.99 -22.72
CA CYS A 6 -42.35 10.44 -23.78
C CYS A 6 -43.81 10.45 -23.33
N HIS A 7 -44.10 10.12 -22.08
CA HIS A 7 -45.41 10.24 -21.45
C HIS A 7 -46.53 9.43 -22.12
N LYS A 8 -46.16 8.41 -22.91
CA LYS A 8 -47.11 7.48 -23.53
C LYS A 8 -47.29 6.24 -22.66
N GLU A 9 -48.47 5.66 -22.70
CA GLU A 9 -48.79 4.41 -22.01
C GLU A 9 -48.05 3.22 -22.63
N ILE A 10 -47.52 2.35 -21.76
CA ILE A 10 -46.73 1.17 -22.12
C ILE A 10 -47.14 -0.01 -21.21
N PRO A 11 -47.15 -1.26 -21.71
CA PRO A 11 -47.36 -2.45 -20.88
C PRO A 11 -46.31 -2.53 -19.75
N GLN A 12 -46.72 -2.98 -18.56
CA GLN A 12 -45.85 -3.05 -17.37
C GLN A 12 -44.62 -3.95 -17.55
N ASP A 13 -44.68 -4.94 -18.44
CA ASP A 13 -43.58 -5.89 -18.69
C ASP A 13 -42.64 -5.47 -19.83
N SER A 14 -42.74 -4.23 -20.31
CA SER A 14 -41.94 -3.77 -21.45
C SER A 14 -40.55 -3.32 -21.00
N ALA A 15 -39.50 -3.99 -21.49
CA ALA A 15 -38.12 -3.58 -21.20
C ALA A 15 -37.73 -2.25 -21.88
N PHE A 16 -38.39 -1.89 -22.97
CA PHE A 16 -38.16 -0.69 -23.77
C PHE A 16 -39.47 -0.05 -24.22
N CYS A 17 -39.44 1.26 -24.45
CA CYS A 17 -40.57 1.99 -24.98
C CYS A 17 -40.69 1.81 -26.50
N TYR A 18 -41.77 1.19 -26.97
CA TYR A 18 -42.06 1.04 -28.41
C TYR A 18 -42.37 2.37 -29.13
N HIS A 19 -42.57 3.47 -28.40
CA HIS A 19 -42.86 4.78 -28.99
C HIS A 19 -41.63 5.70 -29.13
N CYS A 20 -40.65 5.62 -28.23
CA CYS A 20 -39.47 6.49 -28.25
C CYS A 20 -38.15 5.71 -28.26
N GLY A 21 -38.19 4.38 -28.14
CA GLY A 21 -37.03 3.49 -28.17
C GLY A 21 -36.19 3.46 -26.90
N LYS A 22 -36.56 4.19 -25.83
CA LYS A 22 -35.78 4.25 -24.59
C LYS A 22 -36.07 3.07 -23.66
N GLU A 23 -35.03 2.51 -23.07
CA GLU A 23 -35.13 1.43 -22.06
C GLU A 23 -35.81 1.93 -20.78
N LEU A 24 -36.70 1.10 -20.21
CA LEU A 24 -37.49 1.41 -19.03
C LEU A 24 -36.93 0.73 -17.78
N ASN A 25 -36.32 -0.46 -17.95
CA ASN A 25 -35.62 -1.15 -16.90
C ASN A 25 -34.16 -0.70 -16.84
N GLY A 26 -33.97 0.43 -16.16
CA GLY A 26 -32.67 0.84 -15.64
C GLY A 26 -32.22 -0.07 -14.50
N GLU A 27 -32.03 -1.37 -14.75
CA GLU A 27 -30.89 -2.01 -14.09
C GLU A 27 -29.69 -1.23 -14.61
N LYS A 28 -29.22 -0.27 -13.80
CA LYS A 28 -27.88 0.25 -13.92
C LYS A 28 -26.96 -0.96 -13.80
N LYS A 29 -26.73 -1.64 -14.92
CA LYS A 29 -25.41 -2.14 -15.23
C LYS A 29 -24.56 -0.89 -15.21
N GLU A 30 -24.09 -0.54 -14.02
CA GLU A 30 -22.78 0.03 -13.87
C GLU A 30 -21.87 -0.96 -14.57
N ILE A 31 -21.77 -0.81 -15.90
CA ILE A 31 -20.55 -1.08 -16.61
C ILE A 31 -19.60 0.00 -16.06
N LYS A 32 -19.17 -0.19 -14.81
CA LYS A 32 -17.79 0.05 -14.47
C LYS A 32 -17.07 -0.85 -15.46
N GLU A 33 -16.76 -0.30 -16.63
CA GLU A 33 -15.52 -0.64 -17.28
C GLU A 33 -14.45 -0.35 -16.23
N SER A 34 -14.25 -1.31 -15.31
CA SER A 34 -13.00 -1.44 -14.62
C SER A 34 -12.02 -1.46 -15.78
N LYS A 35 -11.29 -0.35 -15.98
CA LYS A 35 -10.14 -0.34 -16.87
C LYS A 35 -9.29 -1.50 -16.36
N LYS A 36 -9.42 -2.67 -16.99
CA LYS A 36 -8.69 -3.86 -16.61
C LYS A 36 -7.24 -3.51 -16.87
N LEU A 37 -6.53 -3.17 -15.80
CA LEU A 37 -5.14 -2.78 -15.87
C LEU A 37 -4.37 -3.90 -16.57
N LYS A 38 -3.47 -3.53 -17.48
CA LYS A 38 -2.60 -4.48 -18.17
C LYS A 38 -1.73 -5.19 -17.14
N LYS A 39 -1.44 -6.48 -17.35
CA LYS A 39 -0.48 -7.20 -16.52
C LYS A 39 0.87 -6.50 -16.58
N ASN A 40 1.46 -6.21 -15.43
CA ASN A 40 2.76 -5.56 -15.35
C ASN A 40 3.87 -6.60 -15.54
N PRO A 41 4.79 -6.43 -16.52
CA PRO A 41 5.93 -7.32 -16.67
C PRO A 41 6.98 -7.12 -15.56
N ARG A 42 7.01 -5.96 -14.90
CA ARG A 42 7.93 -5.67 -13.80
C ARG A 42 7.36 -6.11 -12.46
N LYS A 43 8.24 -6.63 -11.61
CA LYS A 43 7.92 -7.02 -10.24
C LYS A 43 8.49 -6.00 -9.25
N ASN A 44 7.63 -5.39 -8.46
CA ASN A 44 8.03 -4.46 -7.41
C ASN A 44 8.39 -5.21 -6.13
N SER A 45 9.68 -5.30 -5.82
CA SER A 45 10.21 -5.97 -4.63
C SER A 45 10.61 -5.02 -3.49
N PHE A 46 10.39 -3.70 -3.64
CA PHE A 46 10.82 -2.71 -2.66
C PHE A 46 10.22 -2.94 -1.27
N ALA A 47 8.92 -3.27 -1.17
CA ALA A 47 8.30 -3.56 0.12
C ALA A 47 8.91 -4.80 0.80
N LYS A 48 9.33 -5.82 0.04
CA LYS A 48 10.01 -7.00 0.60
C LYS A 48 11.39 -6.65 1.13
N LEU A 49 12.14 -5.83 0.39
CA LEU A 49 13.42 -5.31 0.82
C LEU A 49 13.27 -4.46 2.09
N GLY A 50 12.27 -3.59 2.15
CA GLY A 50 11.98 -2.77 3.33
C GLY A 50 11.69 -3.62 4.59
N ILE A 51 10.87 -4.66 4.45
CA ILE A 51 10.61 -5.61 5.55
C ILE A 51 11.88 -6.38 5.97
N LEU A 52 12.70 -6.80 5.01
CA LEU A 52 13.97 -7.47 5.30
C LEU A 52 14.91 -6.57 6.11
N LEU A 53 15.09 -5.32 5.68
CA LEU A 53 15.90 -4.33 6.38
C LEU A 53 15.36 -4.05 7.79
N PHE A 54 14.04 -3.95 7.94
CA PHE A 54 13.38 -3.74 9.23
C PHE A 54 13.70 -4.87 10.22
N PHE A 55 13.56 -6.14 9.82
CA PHE A 55 13.86 -7.26 10.72
C PHE A 55 15.35 -7.40 11.04
N ILE A 56 16.24 -7.10 10.09
CA ILE A 56 17.68 -7.07 10.35
C ILE A 56 18.02 -6.02 11.41
N ALA A 57 17.44 -4.83 11.30
CA ALA A 57 17.63 -3.76 12.29
C ALA A 57 17.07 -4.15 13.67
N LEU A 58 15.82 -4.64 13.71
CA LEU A 58 15.15 -4.97 14.97
C LEU A 58 15.82 -6.12 15.69
N ILE A 59 15.96 -7.27 15.02
CA ILE A 59 16.47 -8.48 15.67
C ILE A 59 17.99 -8.42 15.79
N GLY A 60 18.68 -8.09 14.69
CA GLY A 60 20.13 -8.15 14.62
C GLY A 60 20.81 -7.05 15.43
N LEU A 61 20.34 -5.81 15.31
CA LEU A 61 21.00 -4.67 15.97
C LEU A 61 20.35 -4.31 17.30
N ASP A 62 19.04 -4.14 17.37
CA ASP A 62 18.41 -3.65 18.61
C ASP A 62 18.37 -4.73 19.71
N PHE A 63 17.93 -5.95 19.39
CA PHE A 63 17.88 -7.04 20.37
C PHE A 63 19.26 -7.67 20.63
N ILE A 64 19.93 -8.15 19.58
CA ILE A 64 21.20 -8.88 19.73
C ILE A 64 22.36 -7.90 19.91
N GLY A 65 22.53 -6.96 18.97
CA GLY A 65 23.65 -6.01 18.97
C GLY A 65 23.71 -5.15 20.23
N GLY A 66 22.58 -4.57 20.66
CA GLY A 66 22.50 -3.78 21.90
C GLY A 66 22.91 -4.58 23.13
N THR A 67 22.44 -5.83 23.26
CA THR A 67 22.76 -6.71 24.39
C THR A 67 24.24 -7.09 24.40
N VAL A 68 24.79 -7.52 23.26
CA VAL A 68 26.19 -7.95 23.15
C VAL A 68 27.14 -6.78 23.42
N VAL A 69 26.90 -5.61 22.80
CA VAL A 69 27.74 -4.43 22.99
C VAL A 69 27.73 -3.97 24.45
N ASN A 70 26.58 -4.03 25.12
CA ASN A 70 26.49 -3.73 26.55
C ASN A 70 27.30 -4.70 27.41
N ALA A 71 27.27 -6.00 27.11
CA ALA A 71 27.98 -7.03 27.88
C ALA A 71 29.52 -6.91 27.76
N VAL A 72 30.04 -6.45 26.62
CA VAL A 72 31.48 -6.25 26.40
C VAL A 72 31.97 -4.85 26.81
N GLY A 73 31.13 -4.04 27.46
CA GLY A 73 31.47 -2.67 27.86
C GLY A 73 31.64 -1.69 26.70
N GLY A 74 31.10 -2.03 25.52
CA GLY A 74 31.16 -1.19 24.33
C GLY A 74 30.11 -0.07 24.35
N ASN A 75 30.22 0.86 23.40
CA ASN A 75 29.27 1.97 23.29
C ASN A 75 27.93 1.51 22.71
N VAL A 76 26.96 1.29 23.59
CA VAL A 76 25.60 0.84 23.25
C VAL A 76 24.86 1.79 22.31
N LYS A 77 25.27 3.06 22.19
CA LYS A 77 24.64 4.01 21.24
C LYS A 77 24.92 3.64 19.78
N LEU A 78 26.06 3.00 19.50
CA LEU A 78 26.47 2.64 18.14
C LEU A 78 25.47 1.70 17.43
N PRO A 79 25.06 0.54 17.98
CA PRO A 79 24.08 -0.33 17.33
C PRO A 79 22.73 0.36 17.11
N TYR A 80 22.26 1.18 18.05
CA TYR A 80 20.99 1.93 17.90
C TYR A 80 21.05 3.02 16.81
N ILE A 81 22.21 3.65 16.60
CA ILE A 81 22.40 4.60 15.50
C ILE A 81 22.35 3.86 14.16
N ILE A 82 23.05 2.73 14.05
CA ILE A 82 23.06 1.92 12.82
C ILE A 82 21.66 1.37 12.51
N SER A 83 20.93 0.88 13.53
CA SER A 83 19.56 0.40 13.34
C SER A 83 18.62 1.52 12.91
N SER A 84 18.78 2.73 13.47
CA SER A 84 18.02 3.92 13.06
C SER A 84 18.21 4.26 11.58
N LEU A 85 19.44 4.14 11.05
CA LEU A 85 19.72 4.33 9.62
C LEU A 85 19.05 3.24 8.77
N LEU A 86 19.04 1.99 9.24
CA LEU A 86 18.35 0.90 8.55
C LEU A 86 16.83 1.07 8.55
N TYR A 87 16.23 1.55 9.65
CA TYR A 87 14.81 1.89 9.70
C TYR A 87 14.46 3.03 8.73
N ALA A 88 15.30 4.05 8.62
CA ALA A 88 15.13 5.09 7.62
C ALA A 88 15.17 4.50 6.19
N GLY A 89 16.11 3.59 5.92
CA GLY A 89 16.19 2.85 4.65
C GLY A 89 14.94 1.99 4.38
N ALA A 90 14.42 1.30 5.40
CA ALA A 90 13.20 0.51 5.32
C ALA A 90 11.97 1.39 5.00
N LEU A 91 11.84 2.54 5.69
CA LEU A 91 10.80 3.53 5.44
C LEU A 91 10.84 4.03 3.99
N VAL A 92 12.03 4.41 3.49
CA VAL A 92 12.22 4.84 2.10
C VAL A 92 11.82 3.73 1.12
N CYS A 93 12.20 2.48 1.39
CA CYS A 93 11.79 1.34 0.56
C CYS A 93 10.26 1.15 0.55
N GLY A 94 9.60 1.29 1.70
CA GLY A 94 8.14 1.22 1.78
C GLY A 94 7.46 2.31 0.96
N VAL A 95 7.89 3.57 1.10
CA VAL A 95 7.36 4.71 0.33
C VAL A 95 7.63 4.53 -1.17
N MET A 96 8.84 4.12 -1.54
CA MET A 96 9.20 3.88 -2.94
C MET A 96 8.35 2.76 -3.54
N SER A 97 8.06 1.70 -2.78
CA SER A 97 7.18 0.62 -3.24
C SER A 97 5.79 1.13 -3.61
N LEU A 98 5.18 1.96 -2.76
CA LEU A 98 3.87 2.58 -3.04
C LEU A 98 3.93 3.55 -4.23
N LYS A 99 5.01 4.33 -4.34
CA LYS A 99 5.21 5.28 -5.44
C LYS A 99 5.33 4.57 -6.78
N VAL A 100 6.13 3.51 -6.85
CA VAL A 100 6.30 2.68 -8.06
C VAL A 100 4.96 2.07 -8.49
N ASP A 101 4.20 1.47 -7.56
CA ASP A 101 2.89 0.90 -7.89
C ASP A 101 1.89 1.96 -8.36
N LYS A 102 1.91 3.17 -7.78
CA LYS A 102 1.06 4.29 -8.21
C LYS A 102 1.43 4.79 -9.61
N ASP A 103 2.72 4.84 -9.93
CA ASP A 103 3.20 5.25 -11.26
C ASP A 103 2.93 4.18 -12.33
N ASP A 104 2.97 2.90 -11.98
CA ASP A 104 2.56 1.80 -12.86
C ASP A 104 1.05 1.84 -13.13
N GLN A 105 0.22 2.12 -12.11
CA GLN A 105 -1.21 2.31 -12.30
C GLN A 105 -1.55 3.49 -13.22
N LYS A 106 -0.85 4.63 -13.11
CA LYS A 106 -1.03 5.77 -14.03
C LYS A 106 -0.73 5.40 -15.48
N LYS A 107 0.22 4.48 -15.71
CA LYS A 107 0.57 3.94 -17.03
C LYS A 107 -0.39 2.83 -17.51
N GLY A 108 -1.40 2.49 -16.70
CA GLY A 108 -2.39 1.47 -17.01
C GLY A 108 -1.96 0.04 -16.66
N TYR A 109 -0.94 -0.14 -15.82
CA TYR A 109 -0.47 -1.44 -15.36
C TYR A 109 -0.99 -1.80 -13.96
N ALA A 110 -1.22 -3.09 -13.72
CA ALA A 110 -1.63 -3.59 -12.42
C ALA A 110 -0.47 -3.49 -11.40
N PRO A 111 -0.73 -3.08 -10.15
CA PRO A 111 0.30 -3.04 -9.12
C PRO A 111 0.79 -4.45 -8.80
N THR A 112 2.10 -4.61 -8.60
CA THR A 112 2.70 -5.92 -8.26
C THR A 112 3.32 -5.94 -6.87
N GLY A 113 3.48 -4.78 -6.23
CA GLY A 113 3.98 -4.65 -4.87
C GLY A 113 2.98 -5.17 -3.83
N ASN A 114 3.50 -5.55 -2.67
CA ASN A 114 2.68 -5.92 -1.52
C ASN A 114 2.40 -4.68 -0.66
N LYS A 115 1.17 -4.15 -0.74
CA LYS A 115 0.75 -2.96 0.01
C LYS A 115 0.85 -3.15 1.53
N SER A 116 0.47 -4.33 2.04
CA SER A 116 0.55 -4.60 3.48
C SER A 116 1.99 -4.51 3.97
N TYR A 117 2.94 -5.08 3.23
CA TYR A 117 4.36 -5.01 3.58
C TYR A 117 4.89 -3.58 3.51
N ALA A 118 4.46 -2.79 2.52
CA ALA A 118 4.85 -1.39 2.42
C ALA A 118 4.37 -0.59 3.64
N TYR A 119 3.10 -0.76 4.05
CA TYR A 119 2.57 -0.08 5.23
C TYR A 119 3.25 -0.52 6.52
N ILE A 120 3.44 -1.83 6.71
CA ILE A 120 4.18 -2.36 7.88
C ILE A 120 5.58 -1.74 7.91
N SER A 121 6.30 -1.77 6.79
CA SER A 121 7.64 -1.21 6.69
C SER A 121 7.68 0.30 6.97
N ILE A 122 6.67 1.07 6.60
CA ILE A 122 6.60 2.51 6.90
C ILE A 122 6.29 2.74 8.38
N PHE A 123 5.15 2.24 8.86
CA PHE A 123 4.63 2.59 10.18
C PHE A 123 5.47 2.01 11.31
N LEU A 124 5.91 0.75 11.20
CA LEU A 124 6.74 0.15 12.24
C LEU A 124 8.14 0.78 12.25
N SER A 125 8.73 1.08 11.10
CA SER A 125 10.05 1.75 11.08
C SER A 125 9.99 3.13 11.72
N ILE A 126 8.93 3.91 11.46
CA ILE A 126 8.74 5.21 12.13
C ILE A 126 8.61 5.02 13.64
N PHE A 127 7.74 4.10 14.08
CA PHE A 127 7.50 3.85 15.50
C PHE A 127 8.80 3.43 16.22
N VAL A 128 9.52 2.43 15.70
CA VAL A 128 10.73 1.92 16.33
C VAL A 128 11.87 2.94 16.28
N ALA A 129 12.00 3.72 15.20
CA ALA A 129 12.99 4.80 15.16
C ALA A 129 12.75 5.84 16.26
N LEU A 130 11.49 6.21 16.52
CA LEU A 130 11.14 7.12 17.63
C LEU A 130 11.48 6.52 19.01
N VAL A 131 11.25 5.21 19.19
CA VAL A 131 11.63 4.49 20.41
C VAL A 131 13.16 4.50 20.59
N ASN A 132 13.93 4.24 19.52
CA ASN A 132 15.39 4.25 19.58
C ASN A 132 15.96 5.64 19.87
N ILE A 133 15.38 6.70 19.29
CA ILE A 133 15.75 8.09 19.63
C ILE A 133 15.54 8.35 21.12
N SER A 134 14.43 7.86 21.68
CA SER A 134 14.16 7.99 23.12
C SER A 134 15.23 7.28 23.96
N GLN A 135 15.67 6.08 23.56
CA GLN A 135 16.77 5.36 24.23
C GLN A 135 18.12 6.09 24.12
N ILE A 136 18.39 6.78 23.02
CA ILE A 136 19.65 7.53 22.81
C ILE A 136 19.71 8.80 23.67
N ILE A 137 18.56 9.46 23.86
CA ILE A 137 18.43 10.72 24.62
C ILE A 137 18.34 10.46 26.13
N LEU A 138 17.56 9.46 26.55
CA LEU A 138 17.27 9.20 27.96
C LEU A 138 18.35 8.33 28.66
N LYS A 139 19.30 7.77 27.91
CA LYS A 139 20.32 6.83 28.39
C LYS A 139 21.72 7.29 27.97
#